data_AF-A0A957X0S3-F1
#
_entry.id   AF-A0A957X0S3-F1
#
_cell.length_a   1.000
_cell.length_b   1.000
_cell.length_c   1.000
_cell.angle_alpha   90.00
_cell.angle_beta   90.00
_cell.angle_gamma   90.00
#
_symmetry.space_group_name_H-M   'P 1'
#
loop_
_entity.id
_entity.type
_entity.pdbx_description
1 polymer ?
#
loop_
_entity_poly.entity_id
_entity_poly.type
_entity_poly.pdbx_seq_one_letter_code
_entity_poly.pdbx_strand_id
1 'polypeptide(L)' 'MPATRIGGFLCYFVSYDCIEPPHIHLAKGRNRTAPSVKFWLEPISLDRNRGLNANELRQVEKL' A
#
# COMPACT_ATOMS: atom_id res chain seq x y z
N MET A 1 -8.40 -12.86 -0.90
CA MET A 1 -6.98 -12.46 -0.73
C MET A 1 -6.80 -11.94 0.69
N PRO A 2 -5.72 -12.31 1.39
CA PRO A 2 -5.46 -11.83 2.75
C PRO A 2 -5.29 -10.32 2.75
N ALA A 3 -5.89 -9.67 3.74
CA ALA A 3 -5.73 -8.26 4.02
C ALA A 3 -5.55 -8.09 5.53
N THR A 4 -4.58 -7.29 5.94
CA THR A 4 -4.33 -6.99 7.35
C THR A 4 -4.41 -5.49 7.58
N ARG A 5 -4.55 -5.08 8.84
CA ARG A 5 -4.65 -3.67 9.20
C ARG A 5 -3.52 -3.28 10.14
N ILE A 6 -2.73 -2.29 9.73
CA ILE A 6 -1.57 -1.80 10.48
C ILE A 6 -1.65 -0.27 10.52
N GLY A 7 -1.56 0.33 11.71
CA GLY A 7 -1.48 1.79 11.85
C GLY A 7 -2.66 2.58 11.27
N GLY A 8 -3.82 1.95 11.08
CA GLY A 8 -4.99 2.56 10.43
C GLY A 8 -5.04 2.41 8.91
N PHE A 9 -4.07 1.74 8.31
CA PHE A 9 -4.05 1.38 6.89
C PHE A 9 -4.50 -0.06 6.69
N LEU A 10 -5.16 -0.31 5.56
CA LEU A 10 -5.51 -1.64 5.08
C LEU A 10 -4.43 -2.09 4.09
N CYS A 11 -3.61 -3.06 4.50
CA CYS A 11 -2.58 -3.65 3.66
C CYS A 11 -3.14 -4.89 2.97
N TYR A 12 -3.04 -4.97 1.65
CA TYR A 12 -3.58 -6.08 0.87
C TYR A 12 -2.75 -6.36 -0.38
N PHE A 13 -2.81 -7.63 -0.81
CA PHE A 13 -2.24 -8.07 -2.08
C PHE A 13 -3.32 -8.13 -3.16
N VAL A 14 -2.92 -7.87 -4.41
CA VAL A 14 -3.75 -8.03 -5.61
C VAL A 14 -3.11 -9.13 -6.45
N SER A 15 -3.92 -10.07 -6.96
CA SER A 15 -3.44 -11.28 -7.66
C SER A 15 -3.41 -11.11 -9.17
N TYR A 16 -3.84 -9.96 -9.66
CA TYR A 16 -3.93 -9.68 -11.08
C TYR A 16 -2.61 -9.21 -11.69
N ASP A 17 -1.61 -8.93 -10.85
CA ASP A 17 -0.34 -8.32 -11.23
C ASP A 17 0.77 -9.38 -11.45
N CYS A 18 0.48 -10.39 -12.26
CA CYS A 18 1.31 -11.60 -12.41
C CYS A 18 2.75 -11.38 -12.95
N ILE A 19 3.06 -10.19 -13.45
CA ILE A 19 4.36 -9.85 -14.07
C ILE A 19 5.05 -8.73 -13.27
N GLU A 20 4.37 -8.11 -12.32
CA GLU A 20 4.97 -7.07 -11.49
C GLU A 20 5.85 -7.67 -10.40
N PRO A 21 6.95 -6.99 -10.00
CA PRO A 21 7.73 -7.38 -8.84
C PRO A 21 6.85 -7.50 -7.58
N PRO A 22 7.32 -8.23 -6.55
CA PRO A 22 6.61 -8.36 -5.28
C PRO A 22 6.24 -6.97 -4.72
N HIS A 23 4.95 -6.73 -4.50
CA HIS A 23 4.44 -5.45 -4.04
C HIS A 23 3.22 -5.60 -3.13
N ILE A 24 2.94 -4.54 -2.39
CA ILE A 24 1.80 -4.45 -1.49
C ILE A 24 1.03 -3.15 -1.74
N HIS A 25 -0.29 -3.22 -1.62
CA HIS A 25 -1.16 -2.06 -1.66
C HIS A 25 -1.58 -1.69 -0.24
N LEU A 26 -1.48 -0.42 0.12
CA LEU A 26 -2.03 0.11 1.36
C LEU A 26 -3.12 1.13 1.06
N ALA A 27 -4.30 0.96 1.65
CA ALA A 27 -5.37 1.95 1.59
C ALA A 27 -5.59 2.60 2.96
N LYS A 28 -5.82 3.92 3.00
CA LYS A 28 -6.11 4.64 4.23
C LYS A 28 -7.47 4.21 4.79
N GLY A 29 -7.50 3.68 6.01
CA GLY A 29 -8.73 3.28 6.70
C GLY A 29 -9.11 1.81 6.47
N ARG A 30 -10.36 1.58 6.03
CA ARG A 30 -10.96 0.25 5.87
C ARG A 30 -11.39 -0.07 4.45
N ASN A 31 -11.45 0.93 3.57
CA ASN A 31 -11.99 0.76 2.22
C ASN A 31 -10.88 0.93 1.19
N ARG A 32 -10.87 0.08 0.16
CA ARG A 32 -9.94 0.16 -0.98
C ARG A 32 -10.22 1.34 -1.90
N THR A 33 -11.40 1.96 -1.81
CA THR A 33 -11.71 3.20 -2.55
C THR A 33 -11.17 4.45 -1.87
N ALA A 34 -10.67 4.35 -0.64
CA ALA A 34 -9.97 5.43 0.02
C ALA A 34 -8.61 5.69 -0.66
N PRO A 35 -7.92 6.79 -0.31
CA PRO A 35 -6.57 7.04 -0.78
C PRO A 35 -5.68 5.81 -0.56
N SER A 36 -4.91 5.44 -1.58
CA SER A 36 -4.09 4.23 -1.56
C SER A 36 -2.71 4.44 -2.15
N VAL A 37 -1.76 3.62 -1.72
CA VAL A 37 -0.38 3.60 -2.20
C VAL A 37 0.03 2.19 -2.55
N LYS A 38 0.93 2.07 -3.52
CA LYS A 38 1.57 0.82 -3.91
C LYS A 38 3.06 0.92 -3.57
N PHE A 39 3.57 -0.10 -2.88
CA PHE A 39 4.99 -0.22 -2.52
C PHE A 39 5.56 -1.50 -3.11
N TRP A 40 6.73 -1.39 -3.74
CA TRP A 40 7.59 -2.52 -4.05
C TRP A 40 8.15 -3.10 -2.75
N LEU A 41 8.39 -4.41 -2.71
CA LEU A 41 9.05 -5.08 -1.59
C LEU A 41 10.55 -5.31 -1.86
N GLU A 42 10.95 -5.28 -3.14
CA GLU A 42 12.32 -5.54 -3.58
C GLU A 42 12.75 -4.56 -4.69
N PRO A 43 13.47 -3.47 -4.37
CA PRO A 43 13.67 -2.90 -3.04
C PRO A 43 12.41 -2.19 -2.51
N ILE A 44 12.30 -2.06 -1.18
CA ILE A 44 11.19 -1.33 -0.55
C ILE A 44 11.18 0.13 -1.05
N SER A 45 10.21 0.45 -1.91
CA SER A 45 10.11 1.76 -2.54
C SER A 45 8.68 2.06 -2.98
N LEU A 46 8.34 3.35 -2.95
CA LEU A 46 7.02 3.82 -3.38
C LEU A 46 6.89 3.75 -4.91
N ASP A 47 5.91 2.99 -5.41
CA ASP A 47 5.59 2.95 -6.85
C ASP A 47 4.53 3.98 -7.22
N ARG A 48 3.42 3.97 -6.48
CA ARG A 48 2.27 4.83 -6.77
C ARG A 48 1.69 5.40 -5.50
N ASN A 49 1.36 6.68 -5.56
CA ASN A 49 0.58 7.37 -4.55
C ASN A 49 -0.72 7.87 -5.17
N ARG A 50 -1.85 7.41 -4.65
CA ARG A 50 -3.21 7.84 -5.01
C ARG A 50 -3.85 8.57 -3.84
N GLY A 51 -3.41 9.80 -3.61
CA GLY A 51 -4.06 10.74 -2.70
C GLY A 51 -3.66 10.65 -1.23
N LEU A 52 -2.58 9.92 -0.87
CA LEU A 52 -1.96 10.05 0.45
C LEU A 52 -1.12 11.32 0.51
N ASN A 53 -1.17 12.00 1.65
CA ASN A 53 -0.33 13.17 1.90
C ASN A 53 1.10 12.76 2.27
N ALA A 54 2.07 13.67 2.11
CA ALA A 54 3.49 13.40 2.40
C ALA A 54 3.74 12.89 3.83
N ASN A 55 2.96 13.35 4.82
CA ASN A 55 3.07 12.88 6.19
C ASN A 55 2.60 11.42 6.35
N GLU A 56 1.56 11.03 5.60
CA GLU A 56 1.02 9.67 5.63
C GLU A 56 1.92 8.70 4.89
N LEU A 57 2.53 9.14 3.77
CA LEU A 57 3.57 8.39 3.08
C LEU A 57 4.73 8.06 4.01
N ARG A 58 5.26 9.05 4.73
CA ARG A 58 6.33 8.84 5.72
C ARG A 58 5.93 7.93 6.87
N GLN A 59 4.64 7.89 7.21
CA GLN A 59 4.13 6.98 8.22
C GLN A 59 4.11 5.55 7.68
N VAL A 60 3.62 5.36 6.46
CA VAL A 60 3.57 4.06 5.78
C VAL A 60 4.97 3.50 5.53
N GLU A 61 5.95 4.33 5.14
CA GLU A 61 7.35 3.92 4.95
C GLU A 61 8.02 3.39 6.22
N LYS A 62 7.46 3.70 7.40
CA LYS A 62 8.01 3.29 8.70
C LYS A 62 7.27 2.10 9.34
N LEU A 63 6.21 1.60 8.70
CA LEU A 63 5.46 0.42 9.16
C LEU A 63 6.16 -0.87 8.76
#